data_AF-A0A6N1DU48-F1
#
_entry.id   AF-A0A6N1DU48-F1
#
_cell.length_a   1.000
_cell.length_b   1.000
_cell.length_c   1.000
_cell.angle_alpha   90.00
_cell.angle_beta   90.00
_cell.angle_gamma   90.00
#
_symmetry.space_group_name_H-M   'P 1'
#
loop_
_entity.id
_entity.type
_entity.pdbx_description
1 polymer ?
#
loop_
_entity_poly.entity_id
_entity_poly.type
_entity_poly.pdbx_seq_one_letter_code
_entity_poly.pdbx_strand_id
1 'polypeptide(L)'
;MPSLSTPLSDEELNRLDEFLLADTVPESAMPLSTLDGYLTALALNPDLIPPSEWLPWVWDMDEGEARPEFETQEQAQAILELIMRHYADVNAAVMEGQVDPLFVGNDEQDLTLVDLWCGGFMLAVDVFGEPWWSALLEESPEMLEPIITHAESEDLETVHDVASLKARAPAEAPAAIEAALDSLCDYFVPLREAAARARIETYRREEPKVGRNDPCPCGSGRKFKKCCGGAPPLH
;
A
#
# COMPACT_ATOMS: atom_id res chain seq x y z
N MET A 1 10.94 -14.27 -13.87
CA MET A 1 10.25 -13.15 -13.21
C MET A 1 10.36 -13.41 -11.72
N PRO A 2 10.88 -12.44 -10.95
CA PRO A 2 10.90 -12.55 -9.50
C PRO A 2 9.49 -12.75 -8.94
N SER A 3 9.38 -13.37 -7.78
CA SER A 3 8.08 -13.51 -7.09
C SER A 3 7.58 -12.14 -6.68
N LEU A 4 6.26 -11.95 -6.61
CA LEU A 4 5.65 -10.75 -6.01
C LEU A 4 6.02 -10.59 -4.52
N SER A 5 6.55 -11.65 -3.89
CA SER A 5 6.99 -11.68 -2.50
C SER A 5 8.49 -11.44 -2.32
N THR A 6 9.21 -11.01 -3.36
CA THR A 6 10.64 -10.71 -3.26
C THR A 6 10.80 -9.20 -3.12
N PRO A 7 11.42 -8.71 -2.02
CA PRO A 7 11.72 -7.29 -1.84
C PRO A 7 12.43 -6.71 -3.06
N LEU A 8 12.26 -5.41 -3.29
CA LEU A 8 13.02 -4.73 -4.33
C LEU A 8 14.50 -4.64 -3.92
N SER A 9 15.40 -4.85 -4.88
CA SER A 9 16.82 -4.52 -4.67
C SER A 9 17.06 -3.02 -4.78
N ASP A 10 18.18 -2.52 -4.26
CA ASP A 10 18.58 -1.10 -4.38
C ASP A 10 18.56 -0.61 -5.84
N GLU A 11 19.00 -1.44 -6.80
CA GLU A 11 18.95 -1.11 -8.23
C GLU A 11 17.51 -0.97 -8.76
N GLU A 12 16.60 -1.80 -8.25
CA GLU A 12 15.18 -1.73 -8.61
C GLU A 12 14.49 -0.53 -7.97
N LEU A 13 14.85 -0.18 -6.73
CA LEU A 13 14.39 1.04 -6.05
C LEU A 13 14.90 2.29 -6.78
N ASN A 14 16.19 2.36 -7.11
CA ASN A 14 16.77 3.47 -7.88
C ASN A 14 16.07 3.63 -9.24
N ARG A 15 15.80 2.51 -9.93
CA ARG A 15 15.07 2.57 -11.20
C ARG A 15 13.64 3.09 -11.05
N LEU A 16 12.96 2.73 -9.96
CA LEU A 16 11.62 3.24 -9.68
C LEU A 16 11.67 4.74 -9.36
N ASP A 17 12.62 5.16 -8.52
CA ASP A 17 12.84 6.56 -8.15
C ASP A 17 13.14 7.43 -9.38
N GLU A 18 14.08 7.02 -10.23
CA GLU A 18 14.41 7.70 -11.48
C GLU A 18 13.20 7.86 -12.40
N PHE A 19 12.29 6.86 -12.44
CA PHE A 19 11.08 6.96 -13.23
C PHE A 19 10.07 7.93 -12.61
N LEU A 20 9.84 7.87 -11.30
CA LEU A 20 8.88 8.73 -10.60
C LEU A 20 9.26 10.22 -10.70
N LEU A 21 10.55 10.51 -10.83
CA LEU A 21 11.09 11.87 -10.97
C LEU A 21 11.30 12.32 -12.43
N ALA A 22 10.92 11.51 -13.43
CA ALA A 22 11.12 11.83 -14.83
C ALA A 22 10.10 12.88 -15.35
N ASP A 23 10.53 13.73 -16.29
CA ASP A 23 9.67 14.74 -16.95
C ASP A 23 8.41 14.16 -17.65
N THR A 24 8.39 12.85 -17.90
CA THR A 24 7.25 12.13 -18.50
C THR A 24 6.15 11.78 -17.48
N VAL A 25 6.41 12.02 -16.19
CA VAL A 25 5.49 11.79 -15.09
C VAL A 25 4.94 13.17 -14.62
N PRO A 26 3.64 13.28 -14.25
CA PRO A 26 3.10 14.53 -13.74
C PRO A 26 3.90 15.05 -12.54
N GLU A 27 4.01 16.38 -12.41
CA GLU A 27 4.71 17.01 -11.27
C GLU A 27 4.08 16.68 -9.92
N SER A 28 2.78 16.33 -9.91
CA SER A 28 2.04 15.89 -8.72
C SER A 28 2.23 14.41 -8.39
N ALA A 29 3.09 13.67 -9.11
CA ALA A 29 3.36 12.27 -8.78
C ALA A 29 4.22 12.12 -7.53
N MET A 30 4.03 11.00 -6.84
CA MET A 30 4.75 10.72 -5.60
C MET A 30 6.22 10.38 -5.90
N PRO A 31 7.19 11.06 -5.26
CA PRO A 31 8.57 10.55 -5.20
C PRO A 31 8.64 9.27 -4.36
N LEU A 32 9.73 8.50 -4.47
CA LEU A 32 9.83 7.15 -3.87
C LEU A 32 9.56 7.14 -2.35
N SER A 33 10.12 8.10 -1.60
CA SER A 33 9.90 8.24 -0.14
C SER A 33 8.43 8.46 0.20
N THR A 34 7.76 9.34 -0.56
CA THR A 34 6.32 9.62 -0.41
C THR A 34 5.47 8.40 -0.78
N LEU A 35 5.84 7.68 -1.83
CA LEU A 35 5.18 6.43 -2.20
C LEU A 35 5.28 5.40 -1.07
N ASP A 36 6.46 5.22 -0.45
CA ASP A 36 6.64 4.27 0.65
C ASP A 36 5.76 4.60 1.86
N GLY A 37 5.72 5.88 2.28
CA GLY A 37 4.84 6.33 3.36
C GLY A 37 3.36 6.14 3.05
N TYR A 38 2.94 6.47 1.82
CA TYR A 38 1.58 6.27 1.32
C TYR A 38 1.19 4.78 1.34
N LEU A 39 2.04 3.90 0.82
CA LEU A 39 1.82 2.46 0.81
C LEU A 39 1.80 1.88 2.22
N THR A 40 2.57 2.43 3.16
CA THR A 40 2.59 2.01 4.57
C THR A 40 1.25 2.28 5.26
N ALA A 41 0.70 3.49 5.11
CA ALA A 41 -0.63 3.81 5.64
C ALA A 41 -1.74 2.95 5.00
N LEU A 42 -1.67 2.71 3.68
CA LEU A 42 -2.58 1.77 3.01
C LEU A 42 -2.45 0.34 3.54
N ALA A 43 -1.22 -0.11 3.81
CA ALA A 43 -0.96 -1.43 4.36
C ALA A 43 -1.44 -1.54 5.81
N LEU A 44 -1.40 -0.49 6.62
CA LEU A 44 -1.95 -0.48 7.97
C LEU A 44 -3.48 -0.50 7.99
N ASN A 45 -4.15 0.01 6.95
CA ASN A 45 -5.60 0.05 6.90
C ASN A 45 -6.24 -1.36 7.05
N PRO A 46 -7.18 -1.55 8.00
CA PRO A 46 -7.95 -2.80 8.13
C PRO A 46 -8.71 -3.21 6.88
N ASP A 47 -9.21 -2.26 6.10
CA ASP A 47 -9.90 -2.53 4.84
C ASP A 47 -8.92 -2.67 3.67
N LEU A 48 -9.19 -3.66 2.81
CA LEU A 48 -8.38 -3.83 1.60
C LEU A 48 -8.87 -2.84 0.55
N ILE A 49 -8.05 -1.83 0.28
CA ILE A 49 -8.29 -0.86 -0.78
C ILE A 49 -7.71 -1.45 -2.08
N PRO A 50 -8.51 -1.64 -3.14
CA PRO A 50 -8.04 -2.25 -4.37
C PRO A 50 -7.08 -1.31 -5.12
N PRO A 51 -6.09 -1.84 -5.87
CA PRO A 51 -5.16 -1.02 -6.65
C PRO A 51 -5.83 -0.03 -7.60
N SER A 52 -7.02 -0.34 -8.11
CA SER A 52 -7.77 0.60 -8.96
C SER A 52 -8.18 1.90 -8.26
N GLU A 53 -8.21 1.92 -6.93
CA GLU A 53 -8.58 3.10 -6.13
C GLU A 53 -7.35 3.88 -5.66
N TRP A 54 -6.29 3.20 -5.22
CA TRP A 54 -5.10 3.88 -4.68
C TRP A 54 -4.00 4.16 -5.72
N LEU A 55 -3.82 3.31 -6.72
CA LEU A 55 -2.76 3.49 -7.73
C LEU A 55 -2.87 4.81 -8.51
N PRO A 56 -4.07 5.34 -8.82
CA PRO A 56 -4.20 6.65 -9.45
C PRO A 56 -3.48 7.79 -8.70
N TRP A 57 -3.46 7.73 -7.36
CA TRP A 57 -2.84 8.76 -6.51
C TRP A 57 -1.31 8.74 -6.53
N VAL A 58 -0.71 7.60 -6.91
CA VAL A 58 0.76 7.52 -7.10
C VAL A 58 1.23 8.49 -8.19
N TRP A 59 0.37 8.73 -9.18
CA TRP A 59 0.67 9.60 -10.31
C TRP A 59 0.20 11.04 -10.13
N ASP A 60 -0.65 11.27 -9.12
CA ASP A 60 -1.35 12.53 -8.92
C ASP A 60 -1.84 12.63 -7.48
N MET A 61 -1.02 13.25 -6.63
CA MET A 61 -1.29 13.43 -5.20
C MET A 61 -2.45 14.39 -4.93
N ASP A 62 -2.83 15.23 -5.90
CA ASP A 62 -3.87 16.25 -5.71
C ASP A 62 -5.27 15.68 -5.92
N GLU A 63 -5.49 15.00 -7.06
CA GLU A 63 -6.84 14.57 -7.49
C GLU A 63 -6.92 13.08 -7.88
N GLY A 64 -5.78 12.38 -8.03
CA GLY A 64 -5.74 11.01 -8.54
C GLY A 64 -6.21 10.87 -10.00
N GLU A 65 -6.23 11.95 -10.78
CA GLU A 65 -6.75 11.98 -12.15
C GLU A 65 -5.65 11.92 -13.20
N ALA A 66 -4.50 12.56 -12.96
CA ALA A 66 -3.38 12.57 -13.90
C ALA A 66 -2.74 11.19 -14.08
N ARG A 67 -2.08 10.98 -15.23
CA ARG A 67 -1.50 9.70 -15.62
C ARG A 67 -0.11 9.94 -16.22
N PRO A 68 0.86 9.04 -15.97
CA PRO A 68 2.18 9.14 -16.58
C PRO A 68 2.11 8.77 -18.06
N GLU A 69 3.03 9.36 -18.83
CA GLU A 69 3.27 8.94 -20.20
C GLU A 69 4.34 7.84 -20.20
N PHE A 70 3.93 6.60 -20.49
CA PHE A 70 4.86 5.50 -20.71
C PHE A 70 5.32 5.47 -22.16
N GLU A 71 6.63 5.34 -22.38
CA GLU A 71 7.22 5.18 -23.72
C GLU A 71 6.73 3.89 -24.40
N THR A 72 6.56 2.84 -23.61
CA THR A 72 6.20 1.49 -24.09
C THR A 72 5.30 0.76 -23.10
N GLN A 73 4.55 -0.23 -23.59
CA GLN A 73 3.76 -1.13 -22.74
C GLN A 73 4.65 -1.93 -21.79
N GLU A 74 5.87 -2.28 -22.23
CA GLU A 74 6.86 -3.00 -21.44
C GLU A 74 7.40 -2.14 -20.28
N GLN A 75 7.63 -0.84 -20.52
CA GLN A 75 7.99 0.09 -19.44
C GLN A 75 6.84 0.21 -18.44
N ALA A 76 5.61 0.40 -18.91
CA ALA A 76 4.43 0.47 -18.04
C ALA A 76 4.31 -0.78 -17.16
N GLN A 77 4.44 -1.97 -17.76
CA GLN A 77 4.38 -3.23 -17.02
C GLN A 77 5.52 -3.34 -15.99
N ALA A 78 6.74 -2.94 -16.35
CA ALA A 78 7.89 -3.02 -15.46
C ALA A 78 7.73 -2.10 -14.24
N ILE A 79 7.31 -0.84 -14.44
CA ILE A 79 7.10 0.11 -13.35
C ILE A 79 5.96 -0.33 -12.43
N LEU A 80 4.83 -0.76 -13.01
CA LEU A 80 3.71 -1.28 -12.23
C LEU A 80 4.09 -2.54 -11.43
N GLU A 81 4.93 -3.41 -11.99
CA GLU A 81 5.46 -4.57 -11.27
C GLU A 81 6.32 -4.16 -10.07
N LEU A 82 7.16 -3.13 -10.21
CA LEU A 82 7.97 -2.59 -9.11
C LEU A 82 7.10 -2.02 -7.99
N ILE A 83 6.11 -1.17 -8.33
CA ILE A 83 5.19 -0.59 -7.34
C ILE A 83 4.42 -1.69 -6.60
N MET A 84 3.89 -2.68 -7.33
CA MET A 84 3.10 -3.76 -6.71
C MET A 84 3.96 -4.69 -5.86
N ARG A 85 5.22 -4.94 -6.23
CA ARG A 85 6.18 -5.70 -5.41
C ARG A 85 6.55 -4.94 -4.15
N HIS A 86 6.79 -3.64 -4.26
CA HIS A 86 7.07 -2.80 -3.11
C HIS A 86 5.88 -2.75 -2.14
N TYR A 87 4.66 -2.57 -2.65
CA TYR A 87 3.46 -2.66 -1.83
C TYR A 87 3.30 -4.04 -1.14
N ALA A 88 3.61 -5.13 -1.84
CA ALA A 88 3.56 -6.47 -1.26
C ALA A 88 4.59 -6.66 -0.12
N ASP A 89 5.78 -6.07 -0.28
CA ASP A 89 6.86 -6.07 0.70
C ASP A 89 6.48 -5.27 1.96
N VAL A 90 6.02 -4.03 1.77
CA VAL A 90 5.50 -3.17 2.86
C VAL A 90 4.35 -3.87 3.61
N ASN A 91 3.44 -4.53 2.88
CA ASN A 91 2.37 -5.30 3.53
C ASN A 91 2.89 -6.44 4.40
N ALA A 92 3.93 -7.15 3.95
CA ALA A 92 4.54 -8.23 4.72
C ALA A 92 5.21 -7.66 5.99
N ALA A 93 5.98 -6.59 5.84
CA ALA A 93 6.62 -5.87 6.94
C ALA A 93 5.60 -5.40 7.99
N VAL A 94 4.49 -4.78 7.58
CA VAL A 94 3.39 -4.40 8.50
C VAL A 94 2.80 -5.61 9.22
N MET A 95 2.53 -6.71 8.51
CA MET A 95 1.98 -7.92 9.15
C MET A 95 2.95 -8.57 10.14
N GLU A 96 4.26 -8.39 9.94
CA GLU A 96 5.31 -8.87 10.84
C GLU A 96 5.60 -7.87 11.98
N GLY A 97 5.06 -6.64 11.92
CA GLY A 97 5.37 -5.56 12.85
C GLY A 97 6.82 -5.09 12.74
N GLN A 98 7.40 -5.18 11.53
CA GLN A 98 8.80 -4.86 11.23
C GLN A 98 8.88 -3.89 10.04
N VAL A 99 8.20 -2.75 10.17
CA VAL A 99 8.21 -1.71 9.13
C VAL A 99 9.53 -0.97 9.18
N ASP A 100 10.20 -0.88 8.03
CA ASP A 100 11.44 -0.14 7.82
C ASP A 100 11.16 1.00 6.83
N PRO A 101 10.90 2.24 7.30
CA PRO A 101 10.53 3.35 6.43
C PRO A 101 11.62 3.72 5.44
N LEU A 102 11.27 3.89 4.17
CA LEU A 102 12.21 4.36 3.16
C LEU A 102 12.32 5.88 3.21
N PHE A 103 13.23 6.38 4.05
CA PHE A 103 13.59 7.79 4.05
C PHE A 103 14.66 8.10 2.99
N VAL A 104 14.41 9.11 2.16
CA VAL A 104 15.43 9.66 1.26
C VAL A 104 16.34 10.60 2.05
N GLY A 105 17.65 10.54 1.80
CA GLY A 105 18.64 11.36 2.48
C GLY A 105 19.76 11.83 1.57
N ASN A 106 20.57 12.74 2.09
CA ASN A 106 21.83 13.14 1.47
C ASN A 106 22.98 12.78 2.42
N ASP A 107 23.69 11.70 2.09
CA ASP A 107 24.82 11.18 2.86
C ASP A 107 25.96 12.21 3.00
N GLU A 108 26.15 13.08 2.01
CA GLU A 108 27.19 14.12 2.08
C GLU A 108 26.85 15.22 3.10
N GLN A 109 25.57 15.42 3.38
CA GLN A 109 25.08 16.46 4.28
C GLN A 109 24.57 15.91 5.62
N ASP A 110 24.57 14.58 5.81
CA ASP A 110 24.02 13.90 7.00
C ASP A 110 22.57 14.34 7.26
N LEU A 111 21.77 14.36 6.19
CA LEU A 111 20.38 14.80 6.20
C LEU A 111 19.45 13.64 5.83
N THR A 112 18.37 13.48 6.59
CA THR A 112 17.27 12.56 6.32
C THR A 112 15.99 13.36 6.13
N LEU A 113 15.33 13.18 5.00
CA LEU A 113 14.09 13.88 4.61
C LEU A 113 12.89 13.00 4.96
N VAL A 114 12.44 13.12 6.20
CA VAL A 114 11.28 12.37 6.73
C VAL A 114 9.94 13.00 6.35
N ASP A 115 9.94 14.28 6.00
CA ASP A 115 8.78 15.08 5.59
C ASP A 115 8.10 14.49 4.35
N LEU A 116 8.88 14.08 3.35
CA LEU A 116 8.36 13.42 2.14
C LEU A 116 7.59 12.14 2.47
N TRP A 117 8.15 11.33 3.36
CA TRP A 117 7.55 10.07 3.80
C TRP A 117 6.27 10.33 4.60
N CYS A 118 6.34 11.24 5.58
CA CYS A 118 5.19 11.62 6.40
C CYS A 118 4.06 12.24 5.59
N GLY A 119 4.37 13.06 4.59
CA GLY A 119 3.38 13.62 3.67
C GLY A 119 2.64 12.54 2.89
N GLY A 120 3.34 11.54 2.37
CA GLY A 120 2.73 10.39 1.70
C GLY A 120 1.83 9.57 2.63
N PHE A 121 2.30 9.33 3.86
CA PHE A 121 1.52 8.65 4.89
C PHE A 121 0.22 9.40 5.19
N MET A 122 0.30 10.71 5.44
CA MET A 122 -0.87 11.52 5.76
C MET A 122 -1.83 11.66 4.57
N LEU A 123 -1.33 11.70 3.33
CA LEU A 123 -2.19 11.67 2.14
C LEU A 123 -3.09 10.41 2.11
N ALA A 124 -2.53 9.23 2.41
CA ALA A 124 -3.34 8.01 2.50
C ALA A 124 -4.35 8.05 3.67
N VAL A 125 -3.96 8.62 4.82
CA VAL A 125 -4.85 8.82 5.97
C VAL A 125 -5.99 9.77 5.61
N ASP A 126 -5.73 10.83 4.84
CA ASP A 126 -6.76 11.80 4.47
C ASP A 126 -7.74 11.25 3.44
N VAL A 127 -7.23 10.53 2.43
CA VAL A 127 -8.03 10.01 1.32
C VAL A 127 -8.79 8.74 1.71
N PHE A 128 -8.16 7.84 2.47
CA PHE A 128 -8.69 6.52 2.82
C PHE A 128 -8.88 6.33 4.33
N GLY A 129 -9.05 7.45 5.05
CA GLY A 129 -9.07 7.50 6.52
C GLY A 129 -10.23 6.75 7.17
N GLU A 130 -11.38 6.75 6.54
CA GLU A 130 -12.62 6.29 7.16
C GLU A 130 -12.78 4.75 7.11
N PRO A 131 -13.33 4.11 8.16
CA PRO A 131 -13.60 4.66 9.49
C PRO A 131 -12.43 4.54 10.48
N TRP A 132 -11.33 3.92 10.06
CA TRP A 132 -10.33 3.38 10.98
C TRP A 132 -9.36 4.43 11.51
N TRP A 133 -8.88 5.30 10.63
CA TRP A 133 -7.97 6.38 11.00
C TRP A 133 -8.70 7.52 11.71
N SER A 134 -9.94 7.82 11.30
CA SER A 134 -10.79 8.79 12.01
C SER A 134 -11.05 8.35 13.45
N ALA A 135 -11.38 7.07 13.66
CA ALA A 135 -11.53 6.51 15.00
C ALA A 135 -10.23 6.58 15.83
N LEU A 136 -9.08 6.25 15.22
CA LEU A 136 -7.78 6.37 15.89
C LEU A 136 -7.49 7.82 16.32
N LEU A 137 -7.71 8.79 15.43
CA LEU A 137 -7.49 10.21 15.70
C LEU A 137 -8.42 10.76 16.79
N GLU A 138 -9.63 10.21 16.92
CA GLU A 138 -10.55 10.55 18.01
C GLU A 138 -10.13 9.94 19.36
N GLU A 139 -9.65 8.69 19.35
CA GLU A 139 -9.35 7.94 20.57
C GLU A 139 -7.93 8.17 21.10
N SER A 140 -6.95 8.29 20.22
CA SER A 140 -5.52 8.27 20.55
C SER A 140 -4.67 8.99 19.48
N PRO A 141 -4.90 10.30 19.25
CA PRO A 141 -4.19 11.07 18.22
C PRO A 141 -2.67 11.15 18.43
N GLU A 142 -2.19 10.95 19.66
CA GLU A 142 -0.76 10.96 19.99
C GLU A 142 0.04 9.87 19.26
N MET A 143 -0.60 8.77 18.82
CA MET A 143 0.07 7.73 18.02
C MET A 143 0.49 8.23 16.63
N LEU A 144 -0.17 9.27 16.11
CA LEU A 144 0.15 9.88 14.81
C LEU A 144 0.95 11.18 14.94
N GLU A 145 1.12 11.72 16.15
CA GLU A 145 1.73 13.03 16.36
C GLU A 145 3.11 13.17 15.69
N PRO A 146 4.06 12.21 15.80
CA PRO A 146 5.34 12.33 15.12
C PRO A 146 5.23 12.42 13.60
N ILE A 147 4.24 11.73 13.02
CA ILE A 147 4.01 11.71 11.57
C ILE A 147 3.34 13.02 11.13
N ILE A 148 2.29 13.46 11.83
CA ILE A 148 1.58 14.72 11.55
C ILE A 148 2.54 15.92 11.62
N THR A 149 3.34 15.99 12.69
CA THR A 149 4.31 17.08 12.92
C THR A 149 5.30 17.25 11.77
N HIS A 150 5.64 16.16 11.07
CA HIS A 150 6.56 16.18 9.93
C HIS A 150 5.88 16.22 8.56
N ALA A 151 4.59 15.88 8.46
CA ALA A 151 3.82 16.03 7.23
C ALA A 151 3.42 17.50 6.97
N GLU A 152 3.17 18.27 8.04
CA GLU A 152 2.75 19.68 7.97
C GLU A 152 3.89 20.68 7.71
N SER A 153 5.12 20.24 7.42
CA SER A 153 6.19 21.17 7.03
C SER A 153 5.93 21.71 5.62
N GLU A 154 5.14 22.79 5.56
CA GLU A 154 4.83 23.59 4.37
C GLU A 154 6.11 23.94 3.58
N ASP A 155 6.43 23.16 2.54
CA ASP A 155 7.30 23.57 1.41
C ASP A 155 7.17 22.63 0.18
N LEU A 156 6.04 21.93 0.01
CA LEU A 156 5.77 21.03 -1.13
C LEU A 156 5.11 21.72 -2.35
N GLU A 157 5.26 23.04 -2.54
CA GLU A 157 4.90 23.69 -3.81
C GLU A 157 6.07 23.74 -4.83
N THR A 158 7.27 23.27 -4.48
CA THR A 158 8.45 23.32 -5.38
C THR A 158 9.34 22.09 -5.29
N VAL A 159 8.85 20.92 -5.70
CA VAL A 159 9.66 19.69 -5.83
C VAL A 159 10.47 19.71 -7.15
N HIS A 160 11.29 20.74 -7.33
CA HIS A 160 12.34 20.80 -8.37
C HIS A 160 13.70 21.24 -7.81
N ASP A 161 13.78 21.53 -6.51
CA ASP A 161 15.02 21.92 -5.85
C ASP A 161 15.13 21.28 -4.47
N VAL A 162 15.62 20.03 -4.44
CA VAL A 162 15.95 19.25 -3.23
C VAL A 162 16.87 20.04 -2.27
N ALA A 163 17.57 21.08 -2.74
CA ALA A 163 18.41 21.94 -1.91
C ALA A 163 17.65 22.98 -1.06
N SER A 164 16.37 23.23 -1.37
CA SER A 164 15.51 24.19 -0.66
C SER A 164 14.69 23.56 0.47
N LEU A 165 14.63 22.22 0.58
CA LEU A 165 14.01 21.43 1.67
C LEU A 165 14.74 21.56 3.03
N LYS A 166 15.29 22.73 3.34
CA LYS A 166 16.15 23.02 4.50
C LYS A 166 15.38 23.31 5.79
N ALA A 167 14.28 22.59 6.04
CA ALA A 167 13.78 22.44 7.40
C ALA A 167 14.31 21.11 7.94
N ARG A 168 15.53 21.14 8.49
CA ARG A 168 16.17 19.97 9.10
C ARG A 168 15.21 19.38 10.14
N ALA A 169 14.62 18.23 9.85
CA ALA A 169 13.96 17.42 10.86
C ALA A 169 14.99 17.17 11.99
N PRO A 170 14.60 17.26 13.27
CA PRO A 170 15.50 16.93 14.37
C PRO A 170 16.14 15.56 14.12
N ALA A 171 17.40 15.35 14.53
CA ALA A 171 18.08 14.06 14.36
C ALA A 171 17.34 12.87 15.01
N GLU A 172 16.35 13.17 15.86
CA GLU A 172 15.50 12.22 16.56
C GLU A 172 14.21 11.86 15.79
N ALA A 173 13.89 12.57 14.70
CA ALA A 173 12.64 12.41 13.95
C ALA A 173 12.48 11.00 13.35
N PRO A 174 13.48 10.39 12.70
CA PRO A 174 13.36 9.02 12.18
C PRO A 174 12.95 8.04 13.29
N ALA A 175 13.65 8.08 14.43
CA ALA A 175 13.37 7.21 15.56
C ALA A 175 11.99 7.45 16.20
N ALA A 176 11.50 8.70 16.19
CA ALA A 176 10.15 9.01 16.66
C ALA A 176 9.07 8.45 15.72
N ILE A 177 9.30 8.50 14.40
CA ILE A 177 8.41 7.92 13.39
C ILE A 177 8.41 6.39 13.49
N GLU A 178 9.57 5.76 13.65
CA GLU A 178 9.69 4.31 13.87
C GLU A 178 8.92 3.87 15.12
N ALA A 179 9.05 4.59 16.23
CA ALA A 179 8.31 4.30 17.46
C ALA A 179 6.78 4.51 17.31
N ALA A 180 6.36 5.48 16.49
CA ALA A 180 4.96 5.67 16.13
C ALA A 180 4.46 4.47 15.30
N LEU A 181 5.24 3.99 14.34
CA LEU A 181 4.92 2.83 13.52
C LEU A 181 4.79 1.54 14.34
N ASP A 182 5.64 1.32 15.33
CA ASP A 182 5.49 0.20 16.27
C ASP A 182 4.11 0.25 16.96
N SER A 183 3.73 1.43 17.45
CA SER A 183 2.45 1.65 18.12
C SER A 183 1.25 1.46 17.17
N LEU A 184 1.37 1.93 15.94
CA LEU A 184 0.36 1.77 14.89
C LEU A 184 0.22 0.32 14.45
N CYS A 185 1.31 -0.44 14.35
CA CYS A 185 1.28 -1.87 14.06
C CYS A 185 0.56 -2.63 15.18
N ASP A 186 0.90 -2.35 16.44
CA ASP A 186 0.23 -2.94 17.60
C ASP A 186 -1.28 -2.65 17.62
N TYR A 187 -1.69 -1.47 17.15
CA TYR A 187 -3.10 -1.09 17.05
C TYR A 187 -3.80 -1.75 15.86
N PHE A 188 -3.27 -1.61 14.63
CA PHE A 188 -3.97 -1.97 13.41
C PHE A 188 -3.82 -3.43 13.00
N VAL A 189 -2.69 -4.10 13.24
CA VAL A 189 -2.49 -5.48 12.79
C VAL A 189 -3.59 -6.42 13.35
N PRO A 190 -3.97 -6.36 14.65
CA PRO A 190 -5.08 -7.16 15.16
C PRO A 190 -6.43 -6.85 14.47
N LEU A 191 -6.68 -5.58 14.13
CA LEU A 191 -7.89 -5.14 13.43
C LEU A 191 -7.92 -5.66 11.98
N ARG A 192 -6.79 -5.57 11.28
CA ARG A 192 -6.60 -6.13 9.93
C ARG A 192 -6.88 -7.62 9.91
N GLU A 193 -6.31 -8.36 10.85
CA GLU A 193 -6.55 -9.80 10.95
C GLU A 193 -8.03 -10.11 11.22
N ALA A 194 -8.69 -9.34 12.09
CA ALA A 194 -10.11 -9.51 12.38
C ALA A 194 -10.97 -9.24 11.14
N ALA A 195 -10.68 -8.17 10.40
CA ALA A 195 -11.35 -7.83 9.14
C ALA A 195 -11.13 -8.91 8.06
N ALA A 196 -9.92 -9.47 7.97
CA ALA A 196 -9.62 -10.58 7.06
C ALA A 196 -10.40 -11.86 7.44
N ARG A 197 -10.45 -12.21 8.73
CA ARG A 197 -11.25 -13.34 9.23
C ARG A 197 -12.74 -13.16 8.90
N ALA A 198 -13.31 -11.98 9.15
CA ALA A 198 -14.71 -11.69 8.86
C ALA A 198 -15.05 -11.83 7.36
N ARG A 199 -14.16 -11.41 6.46
CA ARG A 199 -14.31 -11.58 5.01
C ARG A 199 -14.33 -13.04 4.56
N ILE A 200 -13.59 -13.92 5.23
CA ILE A 200 -13.60 -15.37 4.92
C ILE A 200 -14.89 -16.02 5.44
N GLU A 201 -15.37 -15.62 6.63
CA GLU A 201 -16.58 -16.19 7.23
C GLU A 201 -17.86 -15.87 6.45
N THR A 202 -17.97 -14.68 5.87
CA THR A 202 -19.12 -14.32 5.02
C THR A 202 -19.20 -15.12 3.71
N TYR A 203 -18.12 -15.79 3.29
CA TYR A 203 -18.10 -16.72 2.15
C TYR A 203 -18.57 -18.15 2.52
N ARG A 204 -19.21 -18.37 3.66
CA ARG A 204 -19.78 -19.69 3.98
C ARG A 204 -21.00 -19.96 3.09
N ARG A 205 -20.88 -20.88 2.12
CA ARG A 205 -22.01 -21.40 1.32
C ARG A 205 -23.19 -21.74 2.24
N GLU A 206 -24.32 -21.05 2.05
CA GLU A 206 -25.57 -21.37 2.73
C GLU A 206 -26.12 -22.73 2.30
N GLU A 207 -25.83 -23.13 1.07
CA GLU A 207 -26.28 -24.41 0.53
C GLU A 207 -25.43 -25.59 1.03
N PRO A 208 -26.07 -26.69 1.50
CA PRO A 208 -25.36 -27.91 1.85
C PRO A 208 -24.47 -28.37 0.70
N LYS A 209 -23.24 -28.78 1.01
CA LYS A 209 -22.36 -29.40 0.03
C LYS A 209 -23.04 -30.65 -0.53
N VAL A 210 -23.55 -30.57 -1.76
CA VAL A 210 -24.15 -31.71 -2.46
C VAL A 210 -23.11 -32.80 -2.56
N GLY A 211 -23.32 -33.90 -1.85
CA GLY A 211 -22.44 -35.04 -1.86
C GLY A 211 -22.39 -35.66 -3.25
N ARG A 212 -21.23 -36.20 -3.63
CA ARG A 212 -20.99 -36.83 -4.94
C ARG A 212 -22.05 -37.91 -5.29
N ASN A 213 -22.67 -38.53 -4.27
CA ASN A 213 -23.70 -39.56 -4.43
C ASN A 213 -25.15 -39.07 -4.16
N ASP A 214 -25.35 -37.81 -3.76
CA ASP A 214 -26.66 -37.26 -3.42
C ASP A 214 -27.50 -36.96 -4.68
N PRO A 215 -28.84 -36.82 -4.56
CA PRO A 215 -29.68 -36.37 -5.66
C PRO A 215 -29.17 -35.05 -6.24
N CYS A 216 -29.10 -34.97 -7.56
CA CYS A 216 -28.59 -33.80 -8.27
C CYS A 216 -29.61 -32.65 -8.19
N PRO A 217 -29.19 -31.43 -7.81
CA PRO A 217 -30.10 -30.28 -7.62
C PRO A 217 -30.76 -29.78 -8.92
N CYS A 218 -30.30 -30.21 -10.10
CA CYS A 218 -30.91 -29.86 -11.39
C CYS A 218 -32.27 -30.53 -11.67
N GLY A 219 -32.84 -31.26 -10.69
CA GLY A 219 -34.14 -31.93 -10.83
C GLY A 219 -34.12 -33.22 -11.65
N SER A 220 -32.96 -33.71 -12.09
CA SER A 220 -32.88 -34.91 -12.95
C SER A 220 -33.16 -36.24 -12.25
N GLY A 221 -33.24 -36.26 -10.90
CA GLY A 221 -33.38 -37.47 -10.10
C GLY A 221 -32.14 -38.38 -10.06
N ARG A 222 -31.05 -38.03 -10.76
CA ARG A 222 -29.79 -38.79 -10.80
C ARG A 222 -28.85 -38.38 -9.67
N LYS A 223 -27.90 -39.25 -9.29
CA LYS A 223 -26.79 -38.89 -8.38
C LYS A 223 -25.92 -37.79 -8.99
N PHE A 224 -25.45 -36.83 -8.19
CA PHE A 224 -24.68 -35.67 -8.66
C PHE A 224 -23.50 -36.05 -9.58
N LYS A 225 -22.70 -37.07 -9.22
CA LYS A 225 -21.57 -37.56 -10.05
C LYS A 225 -21.93 -38.12 -11.42
N LYS A 226 -23.20 -38.48 -11.64
CA LYS A 226 -23.71 -39.01 -12.90
C LYS A 226 -24.55 -37.98 -13.65
N CYS A 227 -24.54 -36.73 -13.20
CA CYS A 227 -25.26 -35.62 -13.80
C CYS A 227 -24.34 -34.39 -13.84
N CYS A 228 -24.66 -33.31 -13.13
CA CYS A 228 -23.91 -32.05 -13.20
C CYS A 228 -22.46 -32.15 -12.68
N GLY A 229 -22.15 -33.15 -11.85
CA GLY A 229 -20.80 -33.41 -11.34
C GLY A 229 -20.05 -34.53 -12.08
N GLY A 230 -20.54 -34.96 -13.24
CA GLY A 230 -19.86 -35.95 -14.09
C GLY A 230 -18.87 -35.28 -15.04
N ALA A 231 -17.64 -35.79 -15.11
CA ALA A 231 -16.72 -35.40 -16.17
C ALA A 231 -17.22 -35.96 -17.52
N PRO A 232 -17.13 -35.20 -18.62
CA PRO A 232 -17.42 -35.72 -19.95
C PRO A 232 -16.47 -36.89 -20.28
N PRO A 233 -16.91 -37.90 -21.06
CA PRO A 233 -16.02 -38.97 -21.49
C PRO A 233 -14.92 -38.37 -22.36
N LEU A 234 -13.66 -38.61 -21.97
CA LEU A 234 -12.50 -38.35 -22.81
C LEU A 234 -12.52 -39.39 -23.94
N HIS A 235 -12.62 -38.92 -25.18
CA HIS A 235 -12.50 -39.72 -26.40
C HIS A 235 -11.15 -39.47 -27.05
#